data_AF-A0A0N8HGQ0-F1
#
_entry.id   AF-A0A0N8HGQ0-F1
#
_cell.length_a   1.000
_cell.length_b   1.000
_cell.length_c   1.000
_cell.angle_alpha   90.00
_cell.angle_beta   90.00
_cell.angle_gamma   90.00
#
_symmetry.space_group_name_H-M   'P 1'
#
loop_
_entity.id
_entity.type
_entity.pdbx_description
1 polymer ?
#
loop_
_entity_poly.entity_id
_entity_poly.type
_entity_poly.pdbx_seq_one_letter_code
_entity_poly.pdbx_strand_id
1 'polypeptide(L)' 'MKHPGPEDLVGLRDEIAMQALNAMIIAGGWGYTDAEGNHHTYQNMAEYSAAAYEFADLMLKAREKP' A
#
# COMPACT_ATOMS: atom_id res chain seq x y z
N MET A 1 16.22 20.82 8.58
CA MET A 1 15.15 19.79 8.64
C MET A 1 15.78 18.52 9.17
N LYS A 2 15.19 17.90 10.20
CA LYS A 2 15.66 16.60 10.69
C LYS A 2 15.30 15.57 9.62
N HIS A 3 16.29 14.92 9.02
CA HIS A 3 15.99 13.77 8.15
C HIS A 3 15.40 12.67 9.04
N PRO A 4 14.22 12.10 8.70
CA PRO A 4 13.65 11.00 9.45
C PRO A 4 14.65 9.85 9.50
N GLY A 5 14.81 9.25 10.67
CA GLY A 5 15.66 8.07 10.82
C GLY A 5 15.02 6.84 10.15
N PRO A 6 15.77 5.74 9.97
CA PRO A 6 15.24 4.50 9.41
C PRO A 6 14.00 3.97 10.15
N GLU A 7 13.96 4.14 11.48
CA GLU A 7 12.85 3.71 12.33
C GLU A 7 11.58 4.58 12.10
N ASP A 8 11.76 5.88 11.85
CA ASP A 8 10.66 6.79 11.53
C ASP A 8 10.03 6.43 10.16
N LEU A 9 10.85 5.95 9.22
CA LEU A 9 10.39 5.51 7.90
C LEU A 9 9.61 4.19 7.97
N VAL A 10 10.03 3.26 8.83
CA VAL A 10 9.29 2.01 9.10
C VAL A 10 7.93 2.32 9.72
N GLY A 11 7.88 3.16 10.77
CA GLY A 11 6.61 3.54 11.39
C GLY A 11 5.66 4.23 10.41
N LEU A 12 6.16 5.17 9.60
CA LEU A 12 5.37 5.84 8.58
C LEU A 12 4.84 4.86 7.50
N ARG A 13 5.65 3.88 7.10
CA ARG A 13 5.24 2.84 6.15
C ARG A 13 4.06 2.04 6.69
N ASP A 14 4.16 1.61 7.96
CA ASP A 14 3.13 0.80 8.61
C ASP A 14 1.83 1.59 8.79
N GLU A 15 1.92 2.89 9.12
CA GLU A 15 0.75 3.78 9.19
C GLU A 15 0.03 3.91 7.84
N ILE A 16 0.77 4.13 6.76
CA ILE A 16 0.19 4.22 5.40
C ILE A 16 -0.43 2.87 5.01
N ALA A 17 0.26 1.76 5.29
CA ALA A 17 -0.24 0.43 4.99
C ALA A 17 -1.54 0.13 5.74
N MET A 18 -1.63 0.47 7.03
CA MET A 18 -2.87 0.27 7.81
C MET A 18 -4.04 1.10 7.30
N GLN A 19 -3.79 2.34 6.87
CA GLN A 19 -4.83 3.18 6.27
C GLN A 19 -5.29 2.63 4.91
N ALA A 20 -4.34 2.22 4.07
CA ALA A 20 -4.62 1.63 2.77
C ALA A 20 -5.40 0.31 2.91
N LEU A 21 -4.97 -0.57 3.82
CA LEU A 21 -5.64 -1.84 4.13
C LEU A 21 -7.12 -1.63 4.48
N ASN A 22 -7.41 -0.72 5.41
CA ASN A 22 -8.77 -0.40 5.80
C ASN A 22 -9.60 0.11 4.62
N ALA A 23 -9.04 1.02 3.81
CA ALA A 23 -9.74 1.54 2.63
C ALA A 23 -10.04 0.44 1.61
N MET A 24 -9.09 -0.47 1.36
CA MET A 24 -9.25 -1.57 0.41
C MET A 24 -10.32 -2.56 0.87
N ILE A 25 -10.31 -2.95 2.15
CA ILE A 25 -11.31 -3.86 2.73
C ILE A 25 -12.71 -3.25 2.68
N ILE A 26 -12.86 -1.97 3.05
CA ILE A 26 -14.17 -1.29 3.04
C ILE A 26 -14.71 -1.17 1.62
N ALA A 27 -13.85 -0.85 0.65
CA ALA A 27 -14.26 -0.71 -0.74
C ALA A 27 -14.58 -2.07 -1.41
N GLY A 28 -13.89 -3.15 -1.01
CA GLY A 28 -14.17 -4.53 -1.46
C GLY A 28 -13.94 -4.83 -2.94
N GLY A 29 -13.61 -3.83 -3.77
CA GLY A 29 -13.38 -3.97 -5.21
C GLY A 29 -11.92 -3.87 -5.64
N TRP A 30 -10.99 -3.72 -4.69
CA TRP A 30 -9.57 -3.62 -4.98
C TRP A 30 -9.00 -4.94 -5.49
N GLY A 31 -8.00 -4.85 -6.36
CA GLY A 31 -7.51 -5.97 -7.12
C GLY A 31 -6.42 -5.56 -8.10
N TYR A 32 -6.08 -6.47 -9.00
CA TYR A 32 -5.10 -6.24 -10.06
C TYR A 32 -5.69 -6.58 -11.43
N THR A 33 -5.18 -5.92 -12.47
CA THR A 33 -5.46 -6.29 -13.86
C THR A 33 -4.37 -7.21 -14.35
N ASP A 34 -4.75 -8.37 -14.87
CA ASP A 34 -3.80 -9.31 -15.47
C ASP A 34 -3.34 -8.86 -16.87
N ALA A 35 -2.45 -9.63 -17.49
CA ALA A 35 -1.95 -9.33 -18.83
C ALA A 35 -3.02 -9.44 -19.94
N GLU A 36 -4.15 -10.09 -19.65
CA GLU A 36 -5.27 -10.28 -20.56
C GLU A 36 -6.31 -9.17 -20.42
N GLY A 37 -6.14 -8.26 -19.45
CA GLY A 37 -7.04 -7.15 -19.18
C GLY A 37 -8.19 -7.48 -18.22
N ASN A 38 -8.19 -8.66 -17.60
CA ASN A 38 -9.21 -9.03 -16.62
C ASN A 38 -8.88 -8.45 -15.25
N HIS A 39 -9.88 -7.89 -14.57
CA HIS A 39 -9.75 -7.43 -13.18
C HIS A 39 -10.01 -8.57 -12.21
N HIS A 40 -9.05 -8.84 -11.34
CA HIS A 40 -9.14 -9.83 -10.28
C HIS A 40 -9.16 -9.12 -8.94
N THR A 41 -10.27 -9.23 -8.21
CA THR A 41 -10.37 -8.68 -6.86
C THR A 41 -9.57 -9.51 -5.87
N TYR A 42 -9.02 -8.85 -4.85
CA TYR A 42 -8.35 -9.54 -3.75
C TYR A 42 -9.36 -10.34 -2.92
N GLN A 43 -9.02 -11.59 -2.62
CA GLN A 43 -9.91 -12.60 -2.04
C GLN A 43 -9.67 -12.83 -0.55
N ASN A 44 -8.52 -12.43 -0.03
CA ASN A 44 -8.15 -12.71 1.35
C ASN A 44 -7.27 -11.62 1.96
N MET A 45 -7.14 -11.62 3.29
CA MET A 45 -6.39 -10.61 4.02
C MET A 45 -4.91 -10.56 3.67
N ALA A 46 -4.30 -11.66 3.22
CA ALA A 46 -2.89 -11.66 2.83
C ALA A 46 -2.67 -10.85 1.55
N GLU A 47 -3.55 -10.98 0.56
CA GLU A 47 -3.54 -10.18 -0.67
C GLU A 47 -3.77 -8.71 -0.39
N TYR A 48 -4.79 -8.37 0.42
CA TYR A 48 -5.04 -6.99 0.84
C TYR A 48 -3.86 -6.38 1.58
N SER A 49 -3.22 -7.15 2.49
CA SER A 49 -2.06 -6.67 3.25
C SER A 49 -0.85 -6.43 2.34
N ALA A 50 -0.58 -7.35 1.40
CA ALA A 50 0.50 -7.19 0.44
C ALA A 50 0.31 -5.93 -0.42
N ALA A 51 -0.89 -5.73 -0.97
CA ALA A 51 -1.23 -4.56 -1.77
C ALA A 51 -1.12 -3.24 -0.97
N ALA A 52 -1.53 -3.26 0.30
CA ALA A 52 -1.42 -2.09 1.17
C ALA A 52 0.04 -1.70 1.44
N TYR A 53 0.93 -2.68 1.64
CA TYR A 53 2.36 -2.41 1.81
C TYR A 53 3.03 -1.96 0.50
N GLU A 54 2.67 -2.53 -0.64
CA GLU A 54 3.13 -2.03 -1.94
C GLU A 54 2.71 -0.58 -2.18
N PHE A 55 1.47 -0.24 -1.85
CA PHE A 55 0.99 1.14 -1.91
C PHE A 55 1.77 2.07 -0.99
N ALA A 56 2.05 1.64 0.25
CA ALA A 56 2.88 2.40 1.19
C ALA A 56 4.28 2.67 0.63
N ASP A 57 4.91 1.66 0.02
CA ASP A 57 6.22 1.80 -0.62
C ASP A 57 6.18 2.78 -1.80
N LEU A 58 5.11 2.78 -2.60
CA LEU A 58 4.93 3.75 -3.69
C LEU A 58 4.78 5.18 -3.16
N MET A 59 4.02 5.36 -2.08
CA MET A 59 3.81 6.67 -1.44
C MET A 59 5.11 7.24 -0.87
N LEU A 60 5.94 6.40 -0.22
CA LEU A 60 7.25 6.81 0.28
C LEU A 60 8.19 7.20 -0.86
N LYS A 61 8.29 6.38 -1.91
CA LYS A 61 9.09 6.69 -3.10
C LYS A 61 8.64 8.00 -3.79
N ALA A 62 7.34 8.28 -3.80
CA ALA A 62 6.81 9.52 -4.37
C ALA A 62 7.27 10.77 -3.58
N ARG A 63 7.47 10.65 -2.25
CA ARG A 63 8.00 11.74 -1.41
C ARG A 63 9.48 12.01 -1.61
N GLU A 64 10.24 11.01 -2.06
CA GLU A 64 11.68 11.14 -2.34
C GLU A 64 11.97 11.80 -3.69
N LYS A 65 10.97 11.91 -4.57
CA LYS A 65 11.10 12.63 -5.84
C LYS A 65 10.89 14.14 -5.62
N PRO A 66 11.89 15.00 -5.93
CA PRO A 66 11.80 16.45 -5.79
C PRO A 66 10.84 17.10 -6.80
#